data_AF-A0A1C4QRT8-F1
#
_entry.id   AF-A0A1C4QRT8-F1
#
_cell.length_a   1.000
_cell.length_b   1.000
_cell.length_c   1.000
_cell.angle_alpha   90.00
_cell.angle_beta   90.00
_cell.angle_gamma   90.00
#
_symmetry.space_group_name_H-M   'P 1'
#
loop_
_entity.id
_entity.type
_entity.pdbx_description
1 polymer ?
#
loop_
_entity_poly.entity_id
_entity_poly.type
_entity_poly.pdbx_seq_one_letter_code
_entity_poly.pdbx_strand_id
1 'polypeptide(L)'
;MISASVGALQGAVPLFLLLAVLLAAPAVVIARARQAAVLPGVAAAVFFAGAFAVTLTPGGAGGAATNMACVTGTSPGEALRTTPGVLNALLFAPACFFLVRATRRPLTSLAVICLAVPGVEWAQAAFPLGRTCTYSDLTLNCAGATLGWAAGLLTAGLARKNSPLTRRDLIRGGGPAAAGALVMLALFSALTPIEGPSEGLGVSAAQDRWAREAAAGVYGDDARVVQVQLRPALPHEPVRIDVTTDLGSLTLSWPDRKILTPRADDRRDDGGDQARTPSATPATVRPAQP
;
A
#
# COMPACT_ATOMS: atom_id res chain seq x y z
N MET A 1 19.62 2.32 -2.52
CA MET A 1 18.22 2.17 -2.06
C MET A 1 17.24 2.84 -3.00
N ILE A 2 17.45 4.11 -3.39
CA ILE A 2 16.57 4.81 -4.32
C ILE A 2 16.47 4.11 -5.69
N SER A 3 17.58 3.65 -6.27
CA SER A 3 17.60 2.93 -7.55
C SER A 3 16.83 1.60 -7.52
N ALA A 4 16.94 0.83 -6.43
CA ALA A 4 16.19 -0.43 -6.26
C ALA A 4 14.68 -0.20 -6.06
N SER A 5 14.30 0.84 -5.30
CA SER A 5 12.89 1.21 -5.11
C SER A 5 12.26 1.77 -6.39
N VAL A 6 13.03 2.48 -7.22
CA VAL A 6 12.56 3.00 -8.53
C VAL A 6 12.47 1.86 -9.56
N GLY A 7 13.37 0.87 -9.51
CA GLY A 7 13.34 -0.31 -10.38
C GLY A 7 12.14 -1.23 -10.12
N ALA A 8 11.74 -1.41 -8.86
CA ALA A 8 10.62 -2.28 -8.48
C ALA A 8 9.23 -1.76 -8.93
N LEU A 9 9.12 -0.46 -9.20
CA LEU A 9 7.88 0.19 -9.64
C LEU A 9 8.20 1.10 -10.84
N GLN A 10 8.56 0.50 -11.98
CA GLN A 10 8.96 1.23 -13.19
C GLN A 10 7.91 2.28 -13.66
N GLY A 11 6.66 2.19 -13.20
CA GLY A 11 5.59 3.17 -13.45
C GLY A 11 5.29 4.18 -12.33
N ALA A 12 5.80 4.02 -11.10
CA ALA A 12 5.37 4.85 -9.99
C ALA A 12 5.85 6.31 -10.09
N VAL A 13 7.09 6.52 -10.53
CA VAL A 13 7.64 7.89 -10.74
C VAL A 13 6.86 8.64 -11.83
N PRO A 14 6.68 8.11 -13.06
CA PRO A 14 5.90 8.83 -14.06
C PRO A 14 4.44 9.02 -13.65
N LEU A 15 3.82 8.03 -12.98
CA LEU A 15 2.45 8.17 -12.46
C LEU A 15 2.37 9.27 -11.39
N PHE A 16 3.33 9.33 -10.47
CA PHE A 16 3.41 10.39 -9.46
C PHE A 16 3.49 11.77 -10.10
N LEU A 17 4.40 11.97 -11.06
CA LEU A 17 4.56 13.26 -11.73
C LEU A 17 3.28 13.68 -12.47
N LEU A 18 2.65 12.73 -13.17
CA LEU A 18 1.39 12.97 -13.87
C LEU A 18 0.28 13.37 -12.89
N LEU A 19 0.07 12.59 -11.83
CA LEU A 19 -0.95 12.88 -10.81
C LEU A 19 -0.66 14.19 -10.07
N ALA A 20 0.61 14.48 -9.77
CA ALA A 20 1.01 15.72 -9.10
C ALA A 20 0.62 16.93 -9.94
N VAL A 21 0.86 16.91 -11.26
CA VAL A 21 0.44 18.00 -12.16
C VAL A 21 -1.08 18.07 -12.26
N LEU A 22 -1.76 16.95 -12.49
CA LEU A 22 -3.21 16.88 -12.64
C LEU A 22 -3.97 17.38 -11.40
N LEU A 23 -3.45 17.10 -10.21
CA LEU A 23 -4.07 17.54 -8.95
C LEU A 23 -3.62 18.95 -8.53
N ALA A 24 -2.35 19.32 -8.75
CA ALA A 24 -1.83 20.62 -8.32
C ALA A 24 -2.31 21.77 -9.21
N ALA A 25 -2.45 21.57 -10.53
CA ALA A 25 -2.86 22.65 -11.43
C ALA A 25 -4.26 23.22 -11.07
N PRO A 26 -5.32 22.40 -10.87
CA PRO A 26 -6.60 22.90 -10.37
C PRO A 26 -6.49 23.54 -8.99
N ALA A 27 -5.66 22.99 -8.09
CA ALA A 27 -5.44 23.58 -6.77
C ALA A 27 -4.85 25.00 -6.86
N VAL A 28 -3.89 25.23 -7.77
CA VAL A 28 -3.32 26.57 -8.05
C VAL A 28 -4.40 27.50 -8.59
N VAL A 29 -5.15 27.07 -9.61
CA VAL A 29 -6.20 27.89 -10.24
C VAL A 29 -7.27 28.29 -9.21
N ILE A 30 -7.76 27.33 -8.42
CA ILE A 30 -8.77 27.58 -7.39
C ILE A 30 -8.22 28.51 -6.29
N ALA A 31 -6.97 28.30 -5.85
CA ALA A 31 -6.36 29.15 -4.84
C ALA A 31 -6.20 30.59 -5.34
N ARG A 32 -5.73 30.79 -6.57
CA ARG A 32 -5.58 32.12 -7.20
C ARG A 32 -6.94 32.80 -7.40
N ALA A 33 -7.93 32.09 -7.92
CA ALA A 33 -9.29 32.61 -8.09
C ALA A 33 -9.95 33.05 -6.78
N ARG A 34 -9.56 32.42 -5.65
CA ARG A 34 -10.06 32.75 -4.31
C ARG A 34 -9.12 33.66 -3.51
N GLN A 35 -8.05 34.19 -4.12
CA GLN A 35 -7.01 34.99 -3.46
C GLN A 35 -6.47 34.32 -2.17
N ALA A 36 -6.33 32.99 -2.21
CA ALA A 36 -5.85 32.17 -1.11
C ALA A 36 -4.38 31.77 -1.31
N ALA A 37 -3.75 31.30 -0.23
CA ALA A 37 -2.39 30.76 -0.30
C ALA A 37 -2.37 29.48 -1.16
N VAL A 38 -1.46 29.43 -2.13
CA VAL A 38 -1.32 28.32 -3.08
C VAL A 38 -0.65 27.10 -2.43
N LEU A 39 0.33 27.34 -1.56
CA LEU A 39 1.20 26.30 -1.02
C LEU A 39 0.46 25.13 -0.35
N PRO A 40 -0.54 25.34 0.55
CA PRO A 40 -1.25 24.22 1.15
C PRO A 40 -2.03 23.37 0.13
N GLY A 41 -2.61 23.99 -0.90
CA GLY A 41 -3.34 23.27 -1.94
C GLY A 41 -2.41 22.40 -2.79
N VAL A 42 -1.27 22.96 -3.20
CA VAL A 42 -0.24 22.23 -3.95
C VAL A 42 0.37 21.11 -3.10
N ALA A 43 0.69 21.38 -1.83
CA ALA A 43 1.22 20.36 -0.93
C ALA A 43 0.23 19.19 -0.77
N ALA A 44 -1.05 19.48 -0.51
CA ALA A 44 -2.07 18.44 -0.44
C ALA A 44 -2.14 17.60 -1.73
N ALA A 45 -2.15 18.26 -2.89
CA ALA A 45 -2.18 17.61 -4.20
C ALA A 45 -0.96 16.69 -4.42
N VAL A 46 0.24 17.17 -4.09
CA VAL A 46 1.48 16.39 -4.24
C VAL A 46 1.50 15.18 -3.30
N PHE A 47 1.07 15.33 -2.03
CA PHE A 47 1.01 14.19 -1.11
C PHE A 47 -0.06 13.17 -1.53
N PHE A 48 -1.23 13.60 -2.01
CA PHE A 48 -2.22 12.68 -2.59
C PHE A 48 -1.68 11.97 -3.83
N ALA A 49 -0.98 12.68 -4.72
CA ALA A 49 -0.34 12.09 -5.89
C ALA A 49 0.68 11.03 -5.49
N GLY A 50 1.49 11.30 -4.46
CA GLY A 50 2.44 10.33 -3.90
C GLY A 50 1.73 9.09 -3.37
N ALA A 51 0.70 9.28 -2.54
CA ALA A 51 -0.11 8.19 -2.00
C ALA A 51 -0.74 7.33 -3.11
N PHE A 52 -1.41 7.95 -4.08
CA PHE A 52 -2.01 7.26 -5.21
C PHE A 52 -0.99 6.57 -6.10
N ALA A 53 0.18 7.17 -6.33
CA ALA A 53 1.21 6.52 -7.13
C ALA A 53 1.71 5.24 -6.46
N VAL A 54 2.00 5.27 -5.16
CA VAL A 54 2.53 4.07 -4.47
C VAL A 54 1.47 2.99 -4.23
N THR A 55 0.18 3.33 -4.26
CA THR A 55 -0.91 2.37 -4.05
C THR A 55 -1.58 1.90 -5.33
N LEU A 56 -1.63 2.74 -6.37
CA LEU A 56 -2.36 2.47 -7.63
C LEU A 56 -1.44 2.24 -8.84
N THR A 57 -0.13 2.14 -8.65
CA THR A 57 0.74 1.69 -9.74
C THR A 57 0.42 0.22 -10.05
N PRO A 58 0.13 -0.13 -11.32
CA PRO A 58 -0.06 -1.53 -11.72
C PRO A 58 1.16 -2.39 -11.37
N GLY A 59 0.93 -3.61 -10.90
CA GLY A 59 2.02 -4.53 -10.55
C GLY A 59 1.54 -5.97 -10.45
N GLY A 60 2.45 -6.92 -10.66
CA GLY A 60 2.14 -8.36 -10.71
C GLY A 60 1.92 -9.03 -9.35
N ALA A 61 2.01 -8.29 -8.25
CA ALA A 61 1.88 -8.82 -6.89
C ALA A 61 0.40 -9.03 -6.46
N GLY A 62 -0.54 -8.27 -7.04
CA GLY A 62 -1.97 -8.34 -6.72
C GLY A 62 -2.68 -9.52 -7.36
N GLY A 63 -2.35 -10.76 -6.96
CA GLY A 63 -3.03 -11.96 -7.48
C GLY A 63 -4.51 -12.07 -7.08
N ALA A 64 -4.93 -11.39 -6.01
CA ALA A 64 -6.34 -11.35 -5.57
C ALA A 64 -7.16 -10.23 -6.23
N ALA A 65 -6.51 -9.36 -7.01
CA ALA A 65 -7.03 -8.07 -7.45
C ALA A 65 -7.98 -8.13 -8.67
N THR A 66 -8.59 -9.30 -8.91
CA THR A 66 -9.55 -9.52 -10.02
C THR A 66 -10.90 -10.07 -9.57
N ASN A 67 -11.11 -10.29 -8.27
CA ASN A 67 -12.30 -10.98 -7.76
C ASN A 67 -13.17 -10.13 -6.84
N MET A 68 -12.98 -8.80 -6.82
CA MET A 68 -13.67 -7.90 -5.87
C MET A 68 -13.51 -8.39 -4.42
N ALA A 69 -12.31 -8.87 -4.10
CA ALA A 69 -11.99 -9.48 -2.83
C ALA A 69 -11.09 -8.57 -2.00
N CYS A 70 -11.29 -8.56 -0.69
CA CYS A 70 -10.44 -7.84 0.24
C CYS A 70 -10.08 -8.73 1.42
N VAL A 71 -8.79 -8.77 1.76
CA VAL A 71 -8.26 -9.67 2.78
C VAL A 71 -8.49 -9.08 4.16
N THR A 72 -9.10 -9.84 5.08
CA THR A 72 -9.41 -9.37 6.45
C THR A 72 -8.16 -9.01 7.26
N GLY A 73 -7.02 -9.61 6.93
CA GLY A 73 -5.70 -9.14 7.32
C GLY A 73 -5.36 -9.39 8.79
N THR A 74 -4.20 -8.88 9.21
CA THR A 74 -3.80 -8.89 10.63
C THR A 74 -4.50 -7.78 11.40
N SER A 75 -4.52 -7.89 12.73
CA SER A 75 -5.11 -6.83 13.55
C SER A 75 -4.35 -5.51 13.35
N PRO A 76 -5.03 -4.34 13.40
CA PRO A 76 -4.35 -3.05 13.21
C PRO A 76 -3.17 -2.82 14.16
N GLY A 77 -3.26 -3.35 15.39
CA GLY A 77 -2.18 -3.26 16.37
C GLY A 77 -0.93 -4.08 16.01
N GLU A 78 -1.11 -5.23 15.37
CA GLU A 78 0.01 -6.03 14.84
C GLU A 78 0.60 -5.37 13.59
N ALA A 79 -0.26 -4.88 12.69
CA ALA A 79 0.16 -4.20 11.48
C ALA A 79 1.03 -2.97 11.81
N LEU A 80 0.69 -2.19 12.85
CA LEU A 80 1.50 -1.06 13.34
C LEU A 80 2.88 -1.45 13.92
N ARG A 81 3.12 -2.72 14.23
CA ARG A 81 4.47 -3.20 14.63
C ARG A 81 5.37 -3.45 13.43
N THR A 82 4.80 -3.47 12.22
CA THR A 82 5.54 -3.66 10.98
C THR A 82 5.86 -2.32 10.33
N THR A 83 6.99 -2.24 9.64
CA THR A 83 7.34 -1.04 8.87
C THR A 83 6.30 -0.71 7.79
N PRO A 84 5.79 -1.67 6.98
CA PRO A 84 4.75 -1.38 5.99
C PRO A 84 3.46 -0.82 6.60
N GLY A 85 3.02 -1.35 7.74
CA GLY A 85 1.81 -0.84 8.41
C GLY A 85 1.98 0.58 8.94
N VAL A 86 3.14 0.91 9.52
CA VAL A 86 3.44 2.31 9.92
C VAL A 86 3.45 3.25 8.71
N LEU A 87 4.05 2.83 7.59
CA LEU A 87 4.09 3.64 6.38
C LEU A 87 2.68 3.88 5.81
N ASN A 88 1.81 2.87 5.80
CA ASN A 88 0.40 3.02 5.41
C ASN A 88 -0.33 4.00 6.36
N ALA A 89 -0.13 3.87 7.68
CA ALA A 89 -0.71 4.79 8.65
C ALA A 89 -0.23 6.24 8.48
N LEU A 90 0.97 6.48 7.94
CA LEU A 90 1.48 7.82 7.69
C LEU A 90 1.16 8.35 6.28
N LEU A 91 0.75 7.49 5.37
CA LEU A 91 0.68 7.78 3.94
C LEU A 91 -0.23 8.97 3.61
N PHE A 92 -1.44 8.98 4.18
CA PHE A 92 -2.42 10.03 3.93
C PHE A 92 -2.38 11.19 4.93
N ALA A 93 -1.65 11.05 6.04
CA ALA A 93 -1.66 12.06 7.11
C ALA A 93 -1.21 13.46 6.63
N PRO A 94 -0.08 13.62 5.90
CA PRO A 94 0.31 14.93 5.37
C PRO A 94 -0.69 15.49 4.36
N ALA A 95 -1.22 14.64 3.46
CA ALA A 95 -2.19 15.05 2.45
C ALA A 95 -3.46 15.64 3.11
N CYS A 96 -4.00 14.93 4.10
CA CYS A 96 -5.20 15.35 4.83
C CYS A 96 -4.96 16.60 5.68
N PHE A 97 -3.78 16.72 6.30
CA PHE A 97 -3.38 17.94 7.01
C PHE A 97 -3.40 19.16 6.09
N PHE A 98 -2.67 19.10 4.97
CA PHE A 98 -2.60 20.22 4.03
C PHE A 98 -3.94 20.49 3.34
N LEU A 99 -4.76 19.46 3.11
CA LEU A 99 -6.10 19.62 2.56
C LEU A 99 -6.99 20.47 3.47
N VAL A 100 -6.98 20.24 4.79
CA VAL A 100 -7.73 21.08 5.74
C VAL A 100 -7.23 22.52 5.72
N ARG A 101 -5.91 22.72 5.66
CA ARG A 101 -5.28 24.04 5.56
C ARG A 101 -5.64 24.78 4.25
N ALA A 102 -5.74 24.05 3.15
CA ALA A 102 -6.08 24.57 1.83
C ALA A 102 -7.56 24.97 1.74
N THR A 103 -8.47 24.09 2.17
CA THR A 103 -9.92 24.34 2.06
C THR A 103 -10.42 25.34 3.11
N ARG A 104 -9.74 25.40 4.27
CA ARG A 104 -10.20 26.13 5.47
C ARG A 104 -11.63 25.73 5.89
N ARG A 105 -12.04 24.52 5.50
CA ARG A 105 -13.40 23.97 5.60
C ARG A 105 -13.30 22.49 5.95
N PRO A 106 -13.20 22.16 7.25
CA PRO A 106 -12.92 20.81 7.72
C PRO A 106 -13.86 19.74 7.17
N LEU A 107 -15.16 20.03 7.07
CA LEU A 107 -16.13 19.05 6.59
C LEU A 107 -16.07 18.87 5.07
N THR A 108 -15.73 19.93 4.33
CA THR A 108 -15.45 19.81 2.89
C THR A 108 -14.21 18.93 2.65
N SER A 109 -13.17 19.09 3.46
CA SER A 109 -11.99 18.20 3.39
C SER A 109 -12.35 16.77 3.76
N LEU A 110 -13.20 16.57 4.76
CA LEU A 110 -13.65 15.24 5.16
C LEU A 110 -14.36 14.52 4.02
N ALA A 111 -15.18 15.21 3.22
CA ALA A 111 -15.84 14.60 2.06
C ALA A 111 -14.85 14.03 1.03
N VAL A 112 -13.76 14.76 0.77
CA VAL A 112 -12.69 14.25 -0.12
C VAL A 112 -11.98 13.06 0.51
N ILE A 113 -11.69 13.11 1.81
CA ILE A 113 -11.01 12.04 2.54
C ILE A 113 -11.83 10.75 2.55
N CYS A 114 -13.14 10.87 2.84
CA CYS A 114 -14.09 9.76 2.89
C CYS A 114 -14.22 9.03 1.54
N LEU A 115 -13.83 9.65 0.43
CA LEU A 115 -13.81 9.01 -0.89
C LEU A 115 -12.41 8.54 -1.27
N ALA A 116 -11.42 9.42 -1.16
CA ALA A 116 -10.08 9.19 -1.68
C ALA A 116 -9.35 8.03 -0.97
N VAL A 117 -9.46 7.96 0.36
CA VAL A 117 -8.72 6.99 1.17
C VAL A 117 -9.28 5.57 1.00
N PRO A 118 -10.56 5.30 1.28
CA PRO A 118 -11.14 3.97 1.03
C PRO A 118 -11.20 3.62 -0.47
N GLY A 119 -11.32 4.62 -1.35
CA GLY A 119 -11.35 4.41 -2.79
C GLY A 119 -10.07 3.76 -3.34
N VAL A 120 -8.91 3.97 -2.69
CA VAL A 120 -7.66 3.32 -3.07
C VAL A 120 -7.70 1.81 -2.82
N GLU A 121 -8.13 1.41 -1.62
CA GLU A 121 -8.26 0.00 -1.26
C GLU A 121 -9.33 -0.69 -2.11
N TRP A 122 -10.45 0.00 -2.37
CA TRP A 122 -11.46 -0.51 -3.28
C TRP A 122 -10.91 -0.69 -4.70
N ALA A 123 -10.12 0.26 -5.20
CA ALA A 123 -9.48 0.13 -6.51
C ALA A 123 -8.49 -1.05 -6.56
N GLN A 124 -7.77 -1.31 -5.47
CA GLN A 124 -6.89 -2.49 -5.34
C GLN A 124 -7.66 -3.82 -5.27
N ALA A 125 -8.91 -3.81 -4.82
CA ALA A 125 -9.79 -4.99 -4.89
C ALA A 125 -10.35 -5.20 -6.32
N ALA A 126 -10.55 -4.11 -7.06
CA ALA A 126 -11.21 -4.12 -8.37
C ALA A 126 -10.26 -4.27 -9.56
N PHE A 127 -9.00 -3.85 -9.43
CA PHE A 127 -8.04 -3.78 -10.52
C PHE A 127 -6.71 -4.43 -10.15
N PRO A 128 -5.97 -5.03 -11.12
CA PRO A 128 -4.67 -5.66 -10.90
C PRO A 128 -3.56 -4.63 -10.63
N LEU A 129 -3.58 -4.09 -9.41
CA LEU A 129 -2.64 -3.10 -8.92
C LEU A 129 -1.50 -3.77 -8.15
N GLY A 130 -0.41 -3.04 -7.91
CA GLY A 130 0.79 -3.57 -7.27
C GLY A 130 0.63 -3.98 -5.81
N ARG A 131 -0.57 -3.87 -5.23
CA ARG A 131 -0.92 -4.27 -3.86
C ARG A 131 -2.33 -4.85 -3.85
N THR A 132 -2.57 -5.78 -2.95
CA THR A 132 -3.90 -6.36 -2.69
C THR A 132 -4.65 -5.51 -1.66
N CYS A 133 -5.97 -5.36 -1.85
CA CYS A 133 -6.82 -4.76 -0.82
C CYS A 133 -6.73 -5.54 0.49
N THR A 134 -6.42 -4.85 1.60
CA THR A 134 -6.53 -5.42 2.93
C THR A 134 -7.32 -4.51 3.88
N TYR A 135 -8.18 -5.09 4.71
CA TYR A 135 -8.92 -4.31 5.71
C TYR A 135 -7.99 -3.67 6.76
N SER A 136 -6.83 -4.27 7.02
CA SER A 136 -5.77 -3.68 7.83
C SER A 136 -5.23 -2.40 7.20
N ASP A 137 -4.91 -2.42 5.90
CA ASP A 137 -4.37 -1.25 5.19
C ASP A 137 -5.43 -0.14 5.09
N LEU A 138 -6.69 -0.50 4.80
CA LEU A 138 -7.82 0.41 4.88
C LEU A 138 -7.90 1.10 6.24
N THR A 139 -7.82 0.34 7.33
CA THR A 139 -7.93 0.86 8.69
C THR A 139 -6.77 1.82 9.01
N LEU A 140 -5.55 1.45 8.65
CA LEU A 140 -4.36 2.25 8.89
C LEU A 140 -4.36 3.53 8.06
N ASN A 141 -4.70 3.45 6.78
CA ASN A 141 -4.86 4.60 5.89
C ASN A 141 -5.92 5.57 6.42
N CYS A 142 -7.07 5.04 6.88
CA CYS A 142 -8.12 5.85 7.52
C CYS A 142 -7.66 6.50 8.83
N ALA A 143 -6.90 5.77 9.66
CA ALA A 143 -6.35 6.29 10.91
C ALA A 143 -5.37 7.45 10.62
N GLY A 144 -4.46 7.27 9.67
CA GLY A 144 -3.55 8.31 9.18
C GLY A 144 -4.25 9.54 8.67
N ALA A 145 -5.23 9.35 7.79
CA ALA A 145 -6.03 10.43 7.25
C ALA A 145 -6.78 11.21 8.34
N THR A 146 -7.33 10.49 9.33
CA THR A 146 -8.02 11.09 10.48
C THR A 146 -7.06 11.90 11.36
N LEU A 147 -5.86 11.38 11.64
CA LEU A 147 -4.82 12.09 12.38
C LEU A 147 -4.37 13.36 11.65
N GLY A 148 -4.10 13.25 10.35
CA GLY A 148 -3.76 14.39 9.51
C GLY A 148 -4.85 15.47 9.48
N TRP A 149 -6.10 15.05 9.29
CA TRP A 149 -7.27 15.94 9.33
C TRP A 149 -7.43 16.62 10.69
N ALA A 150 -7.33 15.88 11.79
CA ALA A 150 -7.43 16.40 13.14
C ALA A 150 -6.31 17.41 13.45
N ALA A 151 -5.06 17.10 13.07
CA ALA A 151 -3.94 18.04 13.20
C ALA A 151 -4.16 19.32 12.36
N GLY A 152 -4.69 19.18 11.15
CA GLY A 152 -5.04 20.31 10.29
C GLY A 152 -6.14 21.19 10.92
N LEU A 153 -7.12 20.55 11.56
CA LEU A 153 -8.21 21.22 12.27
C LEU A 153 -7.69 21.95 13.52
N LEU A 154 -6.89 21.29 14.35
CA LEU A 154 -6.31 21.87 15.57
C LEU A 154 -5.45 23.09 15.24
N THR A 155 -4.55 22.97 14.26
CA THR A 155 -3.71 24.10 13.83
C THR A 155 -4.49 25.23 13.16
N ALA A 156 -5.64 24.93 12.53
CA ALA A 156 -6.56 25.96 12.03
C ALA A 156 -7.34 26.65 13.16
N GLY A 157 -7.75 25.90 14.18
CA GLY A 157 -8.42 26.42 15.37
C GLY A 157 -7.51 27.32 16.19
N LEU A 158 -6.27 26.89 16.46
CA LEU A 158 -5.29 27.69 17.21
C LEU A 158 -4.96 29.02 16.53
N ALA A 159 -5.01 29.08 15.20
CA ALA A 159 -4.73 30.29 14.43
C ALA A 159 -5.92 31.26 14.35
N ARG A 160 -7.11 30.90 14.86
CA ARG A 160 -8.34 31.69 14.70
C ARG A 160 -9.08 31.86 16.03
N LYS A 161 -9.58 33.06 16.31
CA LYS A 161 -10.45 33.31 17.47
C LYS A 161 -11.84 32.67 17.36
N ASN A 162 -12.26 32.29 16.14
CA ASN A 162 -13.59 31.74 15.87
C ASN A 162 -13.52 30.24 15.54
N SER A 163 -14.59 29.51 15.86
CA SER A 163 -14.71 28.07 15.58
C SER A 163 -14.39 27.75 14.11
N PRO A 164 -13.56 26.73 13.85
CA PRO A 164 -13.26 26.27 12.49
C PRO A 164 -14.48 25.64 11.79
N LEU A 165 -15.50 25.23 12.55
CA LEU A 165 -16.75 24.65 12.05
C LEU A 165 -17.82 25.74 11.97
N THR A 166 -18.19 26.11 10.74
CA THR A 166 -19.24 27.10 10.48
C THR A 166 -20.52 26.41 10.01
N ARG A 167 -21.69 27.01 10.21
CA ARG A 167 -22.96 26.49 9.65
C ARG A 167 -22.90 26.26 8.14
N ARG A 168 -22.18 27.11 7.42
CA ARG A 168 -21.95 26.94 5.97
C ARG A 168 -21.09 25.72 5.67
N ASP A 169 -20.10 25.42 6.50
CA ASP A 169 -19.29 24.20 6.35
C ASP A 169 -20.11 22.95 6.68
N LEU A 170 -20.99 23.01 7.70
CA LEU A 170 -21.90 21.92 8.02
C LEU A 170 -22.84 21.59 6.86
N ILE A 171 -23.48 22.61 6.27
CA ILE A 171 -24.42 22.40 5.16
C ILE A 171 -23.69 21.97 3.88
N ARG A 172 -22.56 22.62 3.55
CA ARG A 172 -21.86 22.39 2.27
C ARG A 172 -20.87 21.23 2.31
N GLY A 173 -20.37 20.85 3.48
CA GLY A 173 -19.38 19.79 3.66
C GLY A 173 -19.97 18.55 4.31
N GLY A 174 -20.87 18.71 5.29
CA GLY A 174 -21.44 17.57 6.03
C GLY A 174 -22.27 16.63 5.17
N GLY A 175 -23.16 17.17 4.32
CA GLY A 175 -23.95 16.38 3.38
C GLY A 175 -23.09 15.56 2.41
N PRO A 176 -22.17 16.18 1.66
CA PRO A 176 -21.24 15.45 0.79
C PRO A 176 -20.34 14.45 1.53
N ALA A 177 -19.90 14.76 2.75
CA ALA A 177 -19.10 13.82 3.54
C ALA A 177 -19.89 12.57 3.93
N ALA A 178 -21.12 12.76 4.42
CA ALA A 178 -22.02 11.65 4.72
C ALA A 178 -22.33 10.82 3.47
N ALA A 179 -22.64 11.47 2.35
CA ALA A 179 -22.88 10.80 1.07
C ALA A 179 -21.66 10.01 0.60
N GLY A 180 -20.45 10.59 0.68
CA GLY A 180 -19.22 9.90 0.31
C GLY A 180 -18.95 8.67 1.18
N ALA A 181 -19.15 8.78 2.49
CA ALA A 181 -19.03 7.66 3.41
C ALA A 181 -20.06 6.55 3.11
N LEU A 182 -21.31 6.91 2.80
CA LEU A 182 -22.35 5.95 2.42
C LEU A 182 -22.03 5.25 1.09
N VAL A 183 -21.53 5.98 0.09
CA VAL A 183 -21.09 5.40 -1.17
C VAL A 183 -19.96 4.39 -0.93
N MET A 184 -18.95 4.75 -0.15
CA MET A 184 -17.84 3.83 0.14
C MET A 184 -18.31 2.63 0.96
N LEU A 185 -19.20 2.83 1.94
CA LEU A 185 -19.81 1.71 2.67
C LEU A 185 -20.54 0.75 1.73
N ALA A 186 -21.33 1.27 0.79
CA ALA A 186 -22.04 0.45 -0.20
C ALA A 186 -21.05 -0.29 -1.12
N LEU A 187 -20.00 0.37 -1.60
CA LEU A 187 -18.95 -0.24 -2.41
C LEU A 187 -18.20 -1.35 -1.67
N PHE A 188 -17.86 -1.14 -0.40
CA PHE A 188 -17.20 -2.15 0.42
C PHE A 188 -18.13 -3.31 0.82
N SER A 189 -19.43 -3.07 0.92
CA SER A 189 -20.41 -4.14 1.14
C SER A 189 -20.55 -5.11 -0.05
N ALA A 190 -20.12 -4.68 -1.24
CA ALA A 190 -20.06 -5.52 -2.43
C ALA A 190 -18.74 -6.30 -2.54
N LEU A 191 -17.77 -6.07 -1.65
CA LEU A 191 -16.51 -6.83 -1.63
C LEU A 191 -16.69 -8.15 -0.90
N THR A 192 -16.04 -9.20 -1.40
CA THR A 192 -15.99 -10.50 -0.73
C THR A 192 -14.84 -10.48 0.29
N PRO A 193 -15.11 -10.57 1.60
CA PRO A 193 -14.06 -10.70 2.58
C PRO A 193 -13.41 -12.08 2.44
N ILE A 194 -12.09 -12.11 2.31
CA ILE A 194 -11.33 -13.36 2.30
C ILE A 194 -10.47 -13.41 3.55
N GLU A 195 -10.58 -14.49 4.30
CA GLU A 195 -9.65 -14.76 5.39
C GLU A 195 -8.28 -15.06 4.82
N GLY A 196 -7.30 -14.27 5.25
CA GLY A 196 -5.92 -14.46 4.89
C GLY A 196 -5.04 -13.52 5.71
N PRO A 197 -3.79 -13.91 5.98
CA PRO A 197 -2.83 -12.96 6.50
C PRO A 197 -2.71 -11.78 5.55
N SER A 198 -2.74 -10.58 6.13
CA SER A 198 -2.51 -9.33 5.40
C SER A 198 -1.18 -9.45 4.66
N GLU A 199 -1.12 -8.90 3.45
CA GLU A 199 0.14 -8.65 2.78
C GLU A 199 1.13 -8.04 3.78
N GLY A 200 2.25 -8.73 4.01
CA GLY A 200 3.24 -8.30 4.99
C GLY A 200 3.10 -8.92 6.39
N LEU A 201 2.66 -10.17 6.51
CA LEU A 201 3.25 -10.98 7.58
C LEU A 201 4.76 -10.90 7.41
N GLY A 202 5.43 -10.24 8.35
CA GLY A 202 6.88 -10.23 8.40
C GLY A 202 7.37 -11.67 8.27
N VAL A 203 8.28 -11.90 7.35
CA VAL A 203 8.92 -13.21 7.27
C VAL A 203 9.67 -13.46 8.57
N SER A 204 9.54 -14.66 9.12
CA SER A 204 10.39 -15.09 10.23
C SER A 204 11.86 -14.99 9.81
N ALA A 205 12.77 -14.84 10.77
CA ALA A 205 14.20 -14.79 10.47
C ALA A 205 14.69 -16.03 9.70
N ALA A 206 14.03 -17.19 9.86
CA ALA A 206 14.33 -18.40 9.10
C ALA A 206 13.87 -18.31 7.63
N GLN A 207 12.69 -17.72 7.39
CA GLN A 207 12.17 -17.50 6.04
C GLN A 207 12.97 -16.42 5.30
N ASP A 208 13.36 -15.32 5.96
CA ASP A 208 14.20 -14.28 5.36
C ASP A 208 15.59 -14.82 4.99
N ARG A 209 16.23 -15.62 5.86
CA ARG A 209 17.50 -16.28 5.54
C ARG A 209 17.36 -17.20 4.32
N TRP A 210 16.33 -18.06 4.32
CA TRP A 210 16.07 -18.95 3.19
C TRP A 210 15.82 -18.18 1.89
N ALA A 211 15.06 -17.07 1.95
CA ALA A 211 14.81 -16.21 0.80
C ALA A 211 16.10 -15.63 0.22
N ARG A 212 17.03 -15.19 1.08
CA ARG A 212 18.35 -14.67 0.68
C ARG A 212 19.25 -15.75 0.10
N GLU A 213 19.31 -16.92 0.75
CA GLU A 213 20.06 -18.08 0.26
C GLU A 213 19.57 -18.54 -1.12
N ALA A 214 18.25 -18.63 -1.31
CA ALA A 214 17.66 -19.01 -2.58
C ALA A 214 17.90 -17.94 -3.66
N ALA A 215 17.80 -16.66 -3.32
CA ALA A 215 18.13 -15.56 -4.23
C ALA A 215 19.59 -15.60 -4.68
N ALA A 216 20.53 -15.80 -3.74
CA ALA A 216 21.95 -15.94 -4.06
C ALA A 216 22.22 -17.18 -4.94
N GLY A 217 21.54 -18.29 -4.67
CA GLY A 217 21.67 -19.50 -5.49
C GLY A 217 21.14 -19.36 -6.92
N VAL A 218 20.10 -18.54 -7.14
CA VAL A 218 19.50 -18.34 -8.47
C VAL A 218 20.17 -17.20 -9.25
N TYR A 219 20.47 -16.09 -8.58
CA TYR A 219 20.93 -14.85 -9.22
C TYR A 219 22.40 -14.50 -8.92
N GLY A 220 23.11 -15.31 -8.13
CA GLY A 220 24.50 -15.09 -7.73
C GLY A 220 24.64 -14.38 -6.37
N ASP A 221 25.82 -14.50 -5.75
CA ASP A 221 26.09 -13.99 -4.39
C ASP A 221 25.94 -12.46 -4.26
N ASP A 222 26.06 -11.73 -5.37
CA ASP A 222 25.89 -10.28 -5.43
C ASP A 222 24.42 -9.84 -5.50
N ALA A 223 23.48 -10.77 -5.67
CA ALA A 223 22.05 -10.47 -5.80
C ALA A 223 21.50 -9.86 -4.50
N ARG A 224 20.95 -8.66 -4.60
CA ARG A 224 20.42 -7.95 -3.45
C ARG A 224 18.92 -8.18 -3.32
N VAL A 225 18.53 -8.91 -2.27
CA VAL A 225 17.11 -9.02 -1.90
C VAL A 225 16.57 -7.64 -1.47
N VAL A 226 15.60 -7.15 -2.24
CA VAL A 226 14.90 -5.87 -2.04
C VAL A 226 13.68 -6.07 -1.15
N GLN A 227 12.93 -7.13 -1.37
CA GLN A 227 11.69 -7.41 -0.66
C GLN A 227 11.49 -8.92 -0.48
N VAL A 228 11.00 -9.31 0.68
CA VAL A 228 10.54 -10.68 0.97
C VAL A 228 9.13 -10.58 1.53
N GLN A 229 8.20 -11.28 0.91
CA GLN A 229 6.79 -11.22 1.26
C GLN A 229 6.22 -12.63 1.40
N LEU A 230 5.59 -12.89 2.53
CA LEU A 230 4.87 -14.14 2.74
C LEU A 230 3.50 -14.05 2.05
N ARG A 231 3.22 -14.97 1.14
CA ARG A 231 1.89 -15.25 0.62
C ARG A 231 1.28 -16.41 1.42
N PRO A 232 0.10 -16.24 2.03
CA PRO A 232 -0.57 -17.32 2.73
C PRO A 232 -0.71 -18.59 1.90
N ALA A 233 -0.70 -19.71 2.60
CA ALA A 233 -1.24 -20.95 2.07
C ALA A 233 -2.73 -20.78 1.74
N LEU A 234 -3.12 -21.07 0.51
CA LEU A 234 -4.51 -21.37 0.18
C LEU A 234 -4.84 -22.81 0.63
N PRO A 235 -6.12 -23.20 0.77
CA PRO A 235 -6.48 -24.58 0.99
C PRO A 235 -5.80 -25.50 -0.04
N HIS A 236 -5.01 -26.47 0.44
CA HIS A 236 -4.20 -27.40 -0.36
C HIS A 236 -2.95 -26.84 -1.06
N GLU A 237 -2.54 -25.60 -0.75
CA GLU A 237 -1.29 -25.04 -1.25
C GLU A 237 -0.30 -24.75 -0.10
N PRO A 238 1.02 -24.96 -0.29
CA PRO A 238 2.00 -24.56 0.71
C PRO A 238 2.08 -23.04 0.82
N VAL A 239 2.57 -22.55 1.94
CA VAL A 239 2.87 -21.12 2.12
C VAL A 239 3.89 -20.72 1.06
N ARG A 240 3.65 -19.60 0.38
CA ARG A 240 4.57 -19.09 -0.64
C ARG A 240 5.35 -17.91 -0.08
N ILE A 241 6.60 -17.75 -0.51
CA ILE A 241 7.40 -16.55 -0.20
C ILE A 241 7.78 -15.93 -1.54
N ASP A 242 7.29 -14.73 -1.78
CA ASP A 242 7.72 -13.94 -2.93
C ASP A 242 8.95 -13.13 -2.53
N VAL A 243 9.99 -13.25 -3.33
CA VAL A 243 11.25 -12.56 -3.13
C VAL A 243 11.50 -11.70 -4.35
N THR A 244 11.66 -10.41 -4.14
CA THR A 244 12.08 -9.46 -5.18
C THR A 244 13.52 -9.08 -4.92
N THR A 245 14.35 -9.19 -5.94
CA THR A 245 15.76 -8.78 -5.95
C THR A 245 15.95 -7.60 -6.91
N ASP A 246 17.17 -7.10 -7.02
CA ASP A 246 17.54 -6.12 -8.05
C ASP A 246 17.77 -6.73 -9.44
N LEU A 247 17.84 -8.06 -9.55
CA LEU A 247 18.06 -8.81 -10.80
C LEU A 247 16.81 -9.53 -11.32
N GLY A 248 15.77 -9.67 -10.48
CA GLY A 248 14.55 -10.39 -10.79
C GLY A 248 13.71 -10.75 -9.58
N SER A 249 12.77 -11.67 -9.74
CA SER A 249 11.86 -12.13 -8.69
C SER A 249 11.79 -13.66 -8.61
N LEU A 250 11.51 -14.22 -7.43
CA LEU A 250 11.35 -15.66 -7.25
C LEU A 250 10.22 -15.96 -6.26
N THR A 251 9.46 -17.02 -6.58
CA THR A 251 8.45 -17.58 -5.68
C THR A 251 9.02 -18.84 -5.03
N LEU A 252 9.02 -18.90 -3.70
CA LEU A 252 9.48 -20.04 -2.91
C LEU A 252 8.30 -20.71 -2.22
N SER A 253 8.45 -21.98 -1.86
CA SER A 253 7.54 -22.66 -0.93
C SER A 253 8.15 -22.77 0.47
N TRP A 254 7.28 -22.73 1.48
CA TRP A 254 7.60 -22.94 2.89
C TRP A 254 6.58 -23.88 3.53
N PRO A 255 6.98 -24.83 4.40
CA PRO A 255 8.34 -25.09 4.88
C PRO A 255 9.20 -25.97 3.95
N ASP A 256 8.68 -26.39 2.80
CA ASP A 256 9.34 -27.34 1.89
C ASP A 256 10.66 -26.83 1.28
N ARG A 257 10.92 -25.51 1.33
CA ARG A 257 12.15 -24.89 0.81
C ARG A 257 12.40 -25.23 -0.65
N LYS A 258 11.39 -25.09 -1.50
CA LYS A 258 11.53 -25.25 -2.96
C LYS A 258 11.43 -23.90 -3.66
N ILE A 259 12.20 -23.74 -4.73
CA ILE A 259 12.01 -22.63 -5.67
C ILE A 259 10.90 -23.06 -6.64
N LEU A 260 9.77 -22.35 -6.61
CA LEU A 260 8.62 -22.65 -7.46
C LEU A 260 8.75 -21.99 -8.83
N THR A 261 9.15 -20.72 -8.86
CA THR A 261 9.25 -19.97 -10.12
C THR A 261 10.30 -18.87 -9.99
N PRO A 262 11.44 -18.96 -10.71
CA PRO A 262 12.36 -17.85 -10.89
C PRO A 262 11.99 -17.00 -12.12
N ARG A 263 12.26 -15.70 -12.07
CA ARG A 263 12.06 -14.75 -13.17
C ARG A 263 13.12 -13.64 -13.15
N ALA A 264 14.01 -13.61 -14.14
CA ALA A 264 14.97 -12.52 -14.32
C ALA A 264 14.32 -11.32 -15.05
N ASP A 265 14.68 -10.10 -14.66
CA ASP A 265 14.19 -8.87 -15.29
C ASP A 265 15.09 -8.39 -16.45
N ASP A 266 16.35 -8.81 -16.49
CA ASP A 266 17.25 -8.58 -17.62
C ASP A 266 17.58 -9.91 -18.33
N ARG A 267 17.67 -9.90 -19.66
CA ARG A 267 18.02 -11.09 -20.46
C ARG A 267 19.53 -11.38 -20.48
N ARG A 268 20.31 -10.71 -19.63
CA ARG A 268 21.73 -11.00 -19.49
C ARG A 268 21.87 -12.27 -18.67
N ASP A 269 22.22 -13.34 -19.36
CA ASP A 269 22.62 -14.59 -18.76
C ASP A 269 24.01 -14.38 -18.14
N ASP A 270 24.02 -14.06 -16.84
CA ASP A 270 25.25 -13.83 -16.09
C ASP A 270 25.88 -15.16 -15.60
N GLY A 271 25.43 -16.31 -16.12
CA GLY A 271 26.02 -17.62 -15.82
C GLY A 271 25.55 -18.24 -14.50
N GLY A 272 24.31 -17.96 -14.09
CA GLY A 272 23.67 -18.60 -12.94
C GLY A 272 23.62 -20.12 -13.10
N ASP A 273 24.37 -20.84 -12.26
CA ASP A 273 24.53 -22.29 -12.36
C ASP A 273 23.26 -23.02 -11.86
N GLN A 274 22.31 -23.30 -12.76
CA GLN A 274 21.09 -24.06 -12.43
C GLN A 274 21.39 -25.45 -11.81
N ALA A 275 22.62 -25.94 -11.98
CA ALA A 275 23.08 -27.21 -11.42
C ALA A 275 23.25 -27.21 -9.88
N ARG A 276 23.25 -26.05 -9.21
CA ARG A 276 23.35 -25.96 -7.75
C ARG A 276 22.01 -26.01 -7.00
N THR A 277 20.91 -26.36 -7.67
CA THR A 277 19.63 -26.56 -6.98
C THR A 277 19.77 -27.77 -6.03
N PRO A 278 19.69 -27.60 -4.69
CA PRO A 278 19.77 -28.72 -3.78
C PRO A 278 18.53 -29.57 -3.99
N SER A 279 18.70 -30.77 -4.54
CA SER A 279 17.66 -31.78 -4.52
C SER A 279 17.38 -32.12 -3.06
N ALA A 280 16.29 -31.57 -2.52
CA ALA A 280 15.86 -31.86 -1.16
C ALA A 280 15.67 -33.37 -1.00
N THR A 281 16.60 -34.00 -0.29
CA THR A 281 16.45 -35.39 0.14
C THR A 281 15.26 -35.43 1.10
N PRO A 282 14.24 -36.28 0.90
CA PRO A 282 13.10 -36.34 1.79
C PRO A 282 13.57 -36.77 3.18
N ALA A 283 13.46 -35.88 4.16
CA ALA A 283 13.69 -36.20 5.55
C ALA A 283 12.66 -37.26 5.97
N THR A 284 13.16 -38.46 6.26
CA THR A 284 12.35 -39.57 6.74
C THR A 284 11.82 -39.22 8.12
N VAL A 285 10.53 -38.87 8.20
CA VAL A 285 9.83 -38.69 9.47
C VAL A 285 9.76 -40.05 10.14
N ARG A 286 10.55 -40.25 11.21
CA ARG A 286 10.41 -41.41 12.10
C ARG A 286 9.08 -41.26 12.86
N PRO A 287 8.17 -42.26 12.83
CA PRO A 287 7.00 -42.24 13.68
C PRO A 287 7.43 -42.35 15.15
N ALA A 288 6.85 -41.50 16.00
CA ALA A 288 6.95 -41.65 17.44
C ALA A 288 6.33 -43.00 17.83
N GLN A 289 7.10 -43.81 18.57
CA GLN A 289 6.60 -45.03 19.19
C GLN A 289 5.71 -44.69 20.40
N PRO A 290 4.73 -45.56 20.71
CA PRO A 290 3.63 -45.31 21.66
C PRO A 290 4.07 -45.12 23.10
#